data_AF-A0A8T5N3X8-F1
#
_entry.id   AF-A0A8T5N3X8-F1
#
_cell.length_a   1.000
_cell.length_b   1.000
_cell.length_c   1.000
_cell.angle_alpha   90.00
_cell.angle_beta   90.00
_cell.angle_gamma   90.00
#
_symmetry.space_group_name_H-M   'P 1'
#
loop_
_entity.id
_entity.type
_entity.pdbx_description
1 polymer ?
#
loop_
_entity_poly.entity_id
_entity_poly.type
_entity_poly.pdbx_seq_one_letter_code
_entity_poly.pdbx_strand_id
1 'polypeptide(L)' 'MKAKLVTYTNRKLSGSQRSLISKNLFGYLDKSNKGKYVYERKGLLNKYKNIKVSNNTFIIELKGWKKIRDFLNKRKVK' A
#
# COMPACT_ATOMS: atom_id res chain seq x y z
N MET A 1 -9.78 -5.20 18.89
CA MET A 1 -9.07 -5.73 17.70
C MET A 1 -7.57 -5.65 17.95
N LYS A 2 -6.80 -6.75 17.78
CA LYS A 2 -5.32 -6.65 17.82
C LYS A 2 -4.83 -6.13 16.47
N ALA A 3 -4.12 -5.00 16.48
CA ALA A 3 -3.63 -4.33 15.29
C ALA A 3 -2.14 -3.98 15.46
N LYS A 4 -1.46 -3.71 14.34
CA LYS A 4 -0.08 -3.24 14.31
C LYS A 4 0.00 -1.92 13.56
N LEU A 5 0.71 -0.97 14.15
CA LEU A 5 1.18 0.23 13.45
C LEU A 5 2.43 -0.14 12.65
N VAL A 6 2.40 0.13 11.36
CA VAL A 6 3.49 -0.17 10.43
C VAL A 6 3.95 1.13 9.82
N THR A 7 5.24 1.42 9.94
CA THR A 7 5.91 2.51 9.23
C THR A 7 7.06 1.94 8.44
N TYR A 8 7.21 2.35 7.19
CA TYR A 8 8.32 1.95 6.33
C TYR A 8 9.00 3.16 5.67
N THR A 9 10.27 3.03 5.35
CA THR A 9 11.08 4.04 4.67
C THR A 9 11.50 3.59 3.28
N ASN A 10 11.30 4.48 2.31
CA ASN A 10 11.56 4.26 0.88
C ASN A 10 12.64 5.22 0.34
N ARG A 11 13.54 5.72 1.21
CA ARG A 11 14.59 6.70 0.86
C ARG A 11 15.45 6.27 -0.33
N LYS A 12 15.76 4.98 -0.46
CA LYS A 12 16.60 4.42 -1.53
C LYS A 12 15.87 4.13 -2.85
N LEU A 13 14.56 4.36 -2.91
CA LEU A 13 13.74 4.06 -4.09
C LEU A 13 13.53 5.29 -4.96
N SER A 14 13.45 5.07 -6.28
CA SER A 14 13.09 6.12 -7.25
C SER A 14 11.64 6.57 -7.09
N GLY A 15 11.29 7.74 -7.63
CA GLY A 15 9.91 8.26 -7.61
C GLY A 15 8.89 7.25 -8.17
N SER A 16 9.22 6.60 -9.29
CA SER A 16 8.40 5.58 -9.92
C SER A 16 8.19 4.36 -9.03
N GLN A 17 9.25 3.89 -8.34
CA GLN A 17 9.16 2.77 -7.40
C GLN A 17 8.30 3.12 -6.18
N ARG A 18 8.44 4.34 -5.65
CA ARG A 18 7.61 4.83 -4.53
C ARG A 18 6.13 4.89 -4.92
N SER A 19 5.83 5.43 -6.10
CA SER A 19 4.47 5.47 -6.65
C SER A 19 3.90 4.06 -6.82
N LEU A 20 4.67 3.15 -7.40
CA LEU A 20 4.27 1.76 -7.59
C LEU A 20 3.97 1.05 -6.25
N ILE A 21 4.76 1.30 -5.20
CA ILE A 21 4.50 0.75 -3.86
C ILE A 21 3.20 1.30 -3.28
N SER A 22 3.01 2.61 -3.32
CA SER A 22 1.79 3.25 -2.80
C SER A 22 0.54 2.70 -3.50
N LYS A 23 0.54 2.64 -4.84
CA LYS A 23 -0.55 2.08 -5.64
C LYS A 23 -0.85 0.62 -5.31
N ASN A 24 0.19 -0.20 -5.09
CA ASN A 24 0.00 -1.61 -4.75
C ASN A 24 -0.47 -1.82 -3.30
N LEU A 25 -0.10 -0.96 -2.36
CA LEU A 25 -0.53 -1.06 -0.96
C LEU A 25 -1.95 -0.54 -0.77
N PHE A 26 -2.21 0.69 -1.20
CA PHE A 26 -3.46 1.41 -0.92
C PHE A 26 -4.49 1.32 -2.05
N GLY A 27 -4.07 0.87 -3.23
CA GLY A 27 -4.87 0.96 -4.44
C GLY A 27 -4.74 2.32 -5.12
N TYR A 28 -5.41 2.46 -6.26
CA TYR A 28 -5.48 3.70 -7.03
C TYR A 28 -6.66 3.71 -7.99
N LEU A 29 -7.05 4.90 -8.43
CA LEU A 29 -8.00 5.08 -9.52
C LEU A 29 -7.24 5.10 -10.84
N ASP A 30 -7.56 4.15 -11.69
CA ASP A 30 -7.03 4.00 -13.04
C ASP A 30 -8.00 4.67 -14.03
N LYS A 31 -7.53 5.66 -14.79
CA LYS A 31 -8.39 6.46 -15.66
C LYS A 31 -8.03 6.22 -17.12
N SER A 32 -9.03 5.92 -17.95
CA SER A 32 -8.88 5.68 -19.39
C SER A 32 -9.78 6.61 -20.21
N ASN A 33 -9.50 6.71 -21.51
CA ASN A 33 -10.21 7.56 -22.48
C ASN A 33 -10.46 8.99 -21.96
N LYS A 34 -9.37 9.73 -21.66
CA LYS A 34 -9.42 11.10 -21.11
C LYS A 34 -10.25 11.24 -19.83
N GLY A 35 -10.36 10.17 -19.04
CA GLY A 35 -11.11 10.15 -17.79
C GLY A 35 -12.57 9.73 -17.93
N LYS A 36 -13.02 9.33 -19.13
CA LYS A 36 -14.37 8.79 -19.34
C LYS A 36 -14.60 7.48 -18.58
N TYR A 37 -13.55 6.67 -18.41
CA TYR A 37 -13.61 5.42 -17.67
C TYR A 37 -12.69 5.50 -16.45
N VAL A 38 -13.23 5.16 -15.28
CA VAL A 38 -12.48 5.14 -14.01
C VAL A 38 -12.63 3.76 -13.39
N TYR A 39 -11.51 3.09 -13.17
CA TYR A 39 -11.43 1.77 -12.56
C TYR A 39 -10.77 1.85 -11.20
N GLU A 40 -11.44 1.33 -10.17
CA GLU A 40 -10.85 1.22 -8.84
C GLU A 40 -9.96 -0.01 -8.75
N ARG A 41 -8.64 0.21 -8.68
CA ARG A 41 -7.66 -0.86 -8.47
C ARG A 41 -7.42 -1.02 -6.98
N LYS A 42 -7.96 -2.10 -6.39
CA LYS A 42 -7.81 -2.40 -4.97
C LYS A 42 -6.36 -2.76 -4.63
N GLY A 43 -5.83 -2.16 -3.55
CA GLY A 43 -4.52 -2.46 -3.02
C GLY A 43 -4.51 -3.67 -2.09
N LEU A 44 -3.32 -4.03 -1.63
CA LEU A 44 -3.11 -5.12 -0.67
C LEU A 44 -3.80 -4.85 0.67
N LEU A 45 -3.83 -3.59 1.12
CA LEU A 45 -4.44 -3.18 2.38
C LEU A 45 -5.96 -3.31 2.36
N ASN A 46 -6.61 -3.11 1.21
CA ASN A 46 -8.08 -3.21 1.07
C ASN A 46 -8.62 -4.61 1.39
N LYS A 47 -7.77 -5.64 1.44
CA LYS A 47 -8.15 -7.01 1.83
C LYS A 47 -8.31 -7.19 3.34
N TYR A 48 -7.88 -6.21 4.12
CA TYR A 48 -7.78 -6.29 5.58
C TYR A 48 -8.34 -5.03 6.22
N LYS A 49 -8.81 -5.15 7.47
CA LYS A 49 -9.17 -3.97 8.27
C LYS A 49 -7.91 -3.15 8.52
N ASN A 50 -7.89 -1.92 8.00
CA ASN A 50 -6.74 -1.03 8.06
C ASN A 50 -7.18 0.43 8.23
N ILE A 51 -6.28 1.26 8.75
CA ILE A 51 -6.41 2.71 8.83
C ILE A 51 -5.16 3.31 8.21
N LYS A 52 -5.31 4.12 7.16
CA LYS A 52 -4.21 4.87 6.58
C LYS A 52 -3.93 6.10 7.44
N VAL A 53 -2.69 6.22 7.92
CA VAL A 53 -2.24 7.39 8.69
C VAL A 53 -1.47 8.35 7.77
N SER A 54 -0.59 7.81 6.94
CA SER A 54 0.18 8.55 5.94
C SER A 54 0.47 7.65 4.73
N ASN A 55 1.21 8.15 3.75
CA ASN A 55 1.64 7.34 2.60
C ASN A 55 2.63 6.23 2.96
N ASN A 56 3.30 6.32 4.11
CA ASN A 56 4.30 5.36 4.56
C ASN A 56 3.93 4.70 5.90
N THR A 57 2.85 5.16 6.53
CA THR A 57 2.40 4.70 7.84
C THR A 57 0.93 4.30 7.79
N PHE A 58 0.63 3.11 8.30
CA PHE A 58 -0.74 2.61 8.39
C PHE A 58 -0.88 1.64 9.55
N ILE A 59 -2.11 1.48 10.02
CA ILE A 59 -2.51 0.50 11.03
C ILE A 59 -3.20 -0.64 10.29
N ILE A 60 -2.86 -1.89 10.61
CA ILE A 60 -3.51 -3.07 10.02
C ILE A 60 -3.82 -4.12 11.10
N GLU A 61 -4.90 -4.87 10.92
CA GLU A 61 -5.17 -6.05 11.73
C GLU A 61 -4.06 -7.10 11.62
N LEU A 62 -3.84 -7.85 12.70
CA LEU A 62 -2.73 -8.80 12.80
C LEU A 62 -2.76 -9.89 11.71
N LYS A 63 -3.96 -10.28 11.24
CA LYS A 63 -4.16 -11.30 10.19
C LYS A 63 -3.49 -10.91 8.87
N GLY A 64 -3.47 -9.62 8.54
CA GLY A 64 -2.86 -9.10 7.31
C GLY A 64 -1.36 -8.88 7.39
N TRP A 65 -0.79 -8.87 8.60
CA TRP A 65 0.61 -8.47 8.83
C TRP A 65 1.60 -9.33 8.07
N LYS A 66 1.44 -10.67 8.06
CA LYS A 66 2.38 -11.58 7.40
C LYS A 66 2.56 -11.23 5.92
N LYS A 67 1.45 -11.13 5.17
CA LYS A 67 1.49 -10.81 3.73
C LYS A 67 2.06 -9.42 3.44
N ILE A 68 1.72 -8.42 4.27
CA ILE A 68 2.22 -7.06 4.13
C ILE A 68 3.73 -7.01 4.35
N ARG A 69 4.23 -7.68 5.40
CA ARG A 69 5.66 -7.75 5.70
C ARG A 69 6.42 -8.41 4.56
N ASP A 70 5.92 -9.53 4.05
CA ASP A 70 6.56 -10.25 2.94
C ASP A 70 6.60 -9.39 1.66
N PHE A 71 5.53 -8.62 1.40
CA PHE A 71 5.49 -7.65 0.31
C PHE A 71 6.52 -6.53 0.46
N LEU A 72 6.65 -5.95 1.66
CA LEU A 72 7.62 -4.88 1.94
C LEU A 72 9.07 -5.40 1.82
N ASN A 73 9.35 -6.57 2.37
CA ASN A 73 10.65 -7.24 2.31
C ASN A 73 11.08 -7.54 0.87
N LYS A 74 10.17 -8.07 0.05
CA LYS A 74 10.46 -8.36 -1.38
C LYS A 74 10.88 -7.12 -2.15
N ARG A 75 10.41 -5.93 -1.73
CA ARG A 75 10.71 -4.64 -2.36
C ARG A 75 11.86 -3.89 -1.70
N LYS A 76 12.59 -4.54 -0.79
CA LYS A 76 13.77 -4.01 -0.05
C LYS A 76 13.49 -2.67 0.65
N VAL A 77 12.25 -2.48 1.09
CA VAL A 77 11.83 -1.33 1.88
C VAL A 77 12.15 -1.63 3.34
N LYS A 78 12.74 -0.67 4.06
CA LYS A 78 13.15 -0.85 5.46
C LYS A 78 12.14 -0.27 6.44
#